data_AF-A0A4Q9GJD3-F1
#
_entry.id   AF-A0A4Q9GJD3-F1
#
_cell.length_a   1.000
_cell.length_b   1.000
_cell.length_c   1.000
_cell.angle_alpha   90.00
_cell.angle_beta   90.00
_cell.angle_gamma   90.00
#
_symmetry.space_group_name_H-M   'P 1'
#
loop_
_entity.id
_entity.type
_entity.pdbx_description
1 polymer ?
#
loop_
_entity_poly.entity_id
_entity_poly.type
_entity_poly.pdbx_seq_one_letter_code
_entity_poly.pdbx_strand_id
1 'polypeptide(L)'
;MAKTVLQVRQGGAHFFLNTESSSPNTGHRNRYRLFKTEHYGRDKSGWIQVGSMAGQDLIAIEGEQALFEACEKLFASKKPRRYEHHGAIRGTPGRWEGEAFPTRQSQVKVKMDAEAVGRVARER
;
A
#
# COMPACT_ATOMS: atom_id res chain seq x y z
N MET A 1 16.84 -10.36 -7.52
CA MET A 1 15.42 -10.29 -7.97
C MET A 1 14.55 -10.76 -6.81
N ALA A 2 13.48 -10.05 -6.48
CA ALA A 2 12.59 -10.43 -5.37
C ALA A 2 11.68 -11.58 -5.80
N LYS A 3 11.57 -12.63 -4.97
CA LYS A 3 10.72 -13.80 -5.25
C LYS A 3 9.65 -13.93 -4.17
N THR A 4 8.40 -14.13 -4.56
CA THR A 4 7.33 -14.48 -3.61
C THR A 4 7.53 -15.92 -3.16
N VAL A 5 7.68 -16.11 -1.86
CA VAL A 5 7.93 -17.42 -1.24
C VAL A 5 6.72 -17.96 -0.49
N LEU A 6 5.79 -17.07 -0.10
CA LEU A 6 4.58 -17.45 0.60
C LEU A 6 3.45 -16.49 0.24
N GLN A 7 2.25 -17.03 0.08
CA GLN A 7 1.02 -16.27 -0.13
C GLN A 7 -0.11 -16.94 0.65
N VAL A 8 -0.95 -16.13 1.30
CA VAL A 8 -2.11 -16.62 2.06
C VAL A 8 -3.25 -15.62 1.99
N ARG A 9 -4.48 -16.10 1.79
CA ARG A 9 -5.66 -15.24 1.65
C ARG A 9 -6.77 -15.69 2.59
N GLN A 10 -7.47 -14.74 3.18
CA GLN A 10 -8.66 -15.02 3.99
C GLN A 10 -9.56 -13.78 4.02
N GLY A 11 -10.88 -13.96 3.87
CA GLY A 11 -11.84 -12.87 4.08
C GLY A 11 -11.62 -11.59 3.26
N GLY A 12 -11.06 -11.71 2.05
CA GLY A 12 -10.76 -10.55 1.19
C GLY A 12 -9.44 -9.83 1.50
N ALA A 13 -8.71 -10.27 2.52
CA ALA A 13 -7.33 -9.87 2.79
C ALA A 13 -6.34 -10.91 2.20
N HIS A 14 -5.19 -10.43 1.74
CA HIS A 14 -4.14 -11.25 1.15
C HIS A 14 -2.78 -10.81 1.69
N PHE A 15 -2.00 -11.77 2.16
CA PHE A 15 -0.62 -11.58 2.53
C PHE A 15 0.34 -12.21 1.52
N PHE A 16 1.43 -11.50 1.25
CA PHE A 16 2.51 -12.00 0.38
C PHE A 16 3.85 -11.81 1.08
N LEU A 17 4.66 -12.86 1.16
CA LEU A 17 6.03 -12.79 1.66
C LEU A 17 6.99 -12.86 0.48
N ASN A 18 7.77 -11.81 0.28
CA ASN A 18 8.81 -11.80 -0.74
C ASN A 18 10.20 -11.87 -0.10
N THR A 19 11.10 -12.62 -0.72
CA THR A 19 12.54 -12.54 -0.43
C THR A 19 13.12 -11.30 -1.10
N GLU A 20 13.96 -10.59 -0.36
CA GLU A 20 14.86 -9.58 -0.92
C GLU A 20 16.24 -10.20 -1.04
N SER A 21 16.81 -10.18 -2.25
CA SER A 21 18.21 -10.58 -2.42
C SER A 21 19.09 -9.55 -1.71
N SER A 22 19.68 -9.94 -0.59
CA SER A 22 20.80 -9.23 0.02
C SER A 22 22.01 -9.27 -0.92
N SER A 23 22.75 -8.17 -1.03
CA SER A 23 24.04 -8.17 -1.72
C SER A 23 24.96 -9.22 -1.11
N PRO A 24 25.81 -9.89 -1.92
CA PRO A 24 26.57 -11.07 -1.52
C PRO A 24 27.49 -10.92 -0.30
N ASN A 25 27.77 -9.68 0.15
CA ASN A 25 28.67 -9.39 1.29
C ASN A 25 27.96 -9.00 2.61
N THR A 26 26.66 -9.18 2.72
CA THR A 26 25.95 -8.91 3.99
C THR A 26 25.62 -10.24 4.66
N GLY A 27 26.18 -10.50 5.85
CA GLY A 27 26.03 -11.75 6.62
C GLY A 27 24.59 -12.14 7.00
N HIS A 28 23.59 -11.36 6.60
CA HIS A 28 22.17 -11.68 6.69
C HIS A 28 21.65 -12.14 5.33
N ARG A 29 21.62 -13.46 5.11
CA ARG A 29 21.37 -14.07 3.80
C ARG A 29 19.94 -13.95 3.26
N ASN A 30 18.94 -13.65 4.09
CA ASN A 30 17.54 -13.51 3.63
C ASN A 30 16.80 -12.41 4.40
N ARG A 31 16.54 -11.27 3.75
CA ARG A 31 15.57 -10.30 4.26
C ARG A 31 14.24 -10.57 3.58
N TYR A 32 13.15 -10.49 4.34
CA TYR A 32 11.81 -10.69 3.82
C TYR A 32 11.02 -9.40 3.88
N ARG A 33 10.05 -9.26 2.96
CA ARG A 33 9.00 -8.25 3.06
C ARG A 33 7.65 -8.93 3.06
N LEU A 34 6.88 -8.67 4.11
CA LEU A 34 5.49 -9.10 4.19
C LEU A 34 4.60 -7.94 3.74
N PHE A 35 3.83 -8.18 2.69
CA PHE A 35 2.86 -7.27 2.13
C PHE A 35 1.46 -7.68 2.59
N LYS A 36 0.60 -6.69 2.82
CA LYS A 36 -0.83 -6.90 3.06
C LYS A 36 -1.64 -6.11 2.04
N THR A 37 -2.63 -6.77 1.46
CA THR A 37 -3.71 -6.12 0.72
C THR A 37 -5.06 -6.50 1.32
N GLU A 38 -6.01 -5.59 1.20
CA GLU A 38 -7.37 -5.73 1.74
C GLU A 38 -8.38 -5.43 0.63
N HIS A 39 -9.66 -5.72 0.89
CA HIS A 39 -10.76 -5.48 -0.03
C HIS A 39 -10.52 -6.09 -1.43
N TYR A 40 -10.07 -7.34 -1.46
CA TYR A 40 -9.74 -8.07 -2.70
C TYR A 40 -8.64 -7.40 -3.54
N GLY A 41 -7.69 -6.75 -2.87
CA GLY A 41 -6.55 -6.11 -3.52
C GLY A 41 -6.79 -4.66 -3.92
N ARG A 42 -7.95 -4.09 -3.62
CA ARG A 42 -8.23 -2.66 -3.84
C ARG A 42 -7.36 -1.77 -2.96
N ASP A 43 -7.18 -2.19 -1.71
CA ASP A 43 -6.44 -1.43 -0.73
C ASP A 43 -5.09 -2.08 -0.46
N LYS A 44 -4.02 -1.30 -0.66
CA LYS A 44 -2.65 -1.72 -0.36
C LYS A 44 -2.25 -1.22 1.02
N SER A 45 -2.63 -1.97 2.06
CA SER A 45 -2.41 -1.62 3.47
C SER A 45 -0.93 -1.39 3.82
N GLY A 46 -0.02 -1.96 3.02
CA GLY A 46 1.39 -1.63 3.01
C GLY A 46 2.29 -2.85 3.13
N TRP A 47 3.49 -2.64 3.64
CA TRP A 47 4.47 -3.71 3.86
C TRP A 47 5.31 -3.50 5.12
N ILE A 48 5.80 -4.60 5.68
CA ILE A 48 6.74 -4.61 6.79
C ILE A 48 8.01 -5.38 6.41
N GLN A 49 9.15 -4.96 6.97
CA GLN A 49 10.38 -5.75 6.86
C GLN A 49 10.34 -6.88 7.90
N VAL A 50 10.59 -8.09 7.44
CA VAL A 50 10.62 -9.32 8.23
C VAL A 50 12.04 -9.86 8.26
N GLY A 51 12.53 -10.16 9.46
CA GLY A 51 13.87 -10.71 9.68
C GLY A 51 13.95 -12.16 9.20
N SER A 52 15.17 -12.70 9.09
CA SER A 52 15.39 -14.04 8.53
C SER A 52 14.68 -15.15 9.31
N MET A 53 14.75 -15.12 10.64
CA MET A 53 14.12 -16.14 11.51
C MET A 53 12.60 -16.09 11.37
N ALA A 54 11.98 -14.94 11.65
CA ALA A 54 10.52 -14.78 11.54
C ALA A 54 9.98 -15.11 10.14
N GLY A 55 10.76 -14.87 9.07
CA GLY A 55 10.38 -15.27 7.72
C GLY A 55 10.41 -16.78 7.51
N GLN A 56 11.40 -17.47 8.07
CA GLN A 56 11.47 -18.94 8.05
C GLN A 56 10.38 -19.57 8.93
N ASP A 57 10.10 -18.99 10.09
CA ASP A 57 9.01 -19.44 10.97
C ASP A 57 7.67 -19.39 10.23
N LEU A 58 7.39 -18.32 9.49
CA LEU A 58 6.20 -18.23 8.65
C LEU A 58 6.16 -19.29 7.54
N ILE A 59 7.30 -19.59 6.91
CA ILE A 59 7.38 -20.61 5.84
C ILE A 59 7.16 -22.02 6.40
N ALA A 60 7.53 -22.26 7.66
CA ALA A 60 7.39 -23.55 8.32
C ALA A 60 5.98 -23.83 8.87
N ILE A 61 5.08 -22.83 8.92
CA ILE A 61 3.71 -23.05 9.40
C ILE A 61 2.90 -23.83 8.36
N GLU A 62 2.41 -24.99 8.78
CA GLU A 62 1.45 -25.79 8.02
C GLU A 62 0.02 -25.35 8.35
N GLY A 63 -0.81 -25.17 7.31
CA GLY A 63 -2.22 -24.79 7.45
C GLY A 63 -2.49 -23.32 7.13
N GLU A 64 -3.44 -23.10 6.22
CA GLU A 64 -3.74 -21.77 5.66
C GLU A 64 -4.23 -20.79 6.74
N GLN A 65 -5.08 -21.24 7.67
CA GLN A 65 -5.64 -20.39 8.72
C GLN A 65 -4.61 -20.00 9.77
N ALA A 66 -3.81 -20.95 10.26
CA ALA A 66 -2.73 -20.68 11.22
C ALA A 66 -1.69 -19.72 10.61
N LEU A 67 -1.36 -19.92 9.33
CA LEU A 67 -0.44 -19.06 8.61
C LEU A 67 -0.99 -17.63 8.45
N PHE A 68 -2.28 -17.49 8.12
CA PHE A 68 -2.92 -16.19 8.01
C PHE A 68 -2.88 -15.43 9.33
N GLU A 69 -3.25 -16.07 10.44
CA GLU A 69 -3.23 -15.47 11.77
C GLU A 69 -1.81 -15.06 12.19
N ALA A 70 -0.80 -15.90 11.88
CA ALA A 70 0.60 -15.57 12.16
C ALA A 70 1.07 -14.36 11.34
N CYS A 71 0.71 -14.29 10.06
CA CYS A 71 0.99 -13.15 9.20
C CYS A 71 0.33 -11.87 9.74
N GLU A 72 -0.94 -11.97 10.17
CA GLU A 72 -1.69 -10.84 10.71
C GLU A 72 -1.08 -10.33 12.03
N LYS A 73 -0.77 -11.23 12.98
CA LYS A 73 -0.09 -10.90 14.23
C LYS A 73 1.25 -10.21 13.95
N LEU A 74 2.05 -10.75 13.03
CA LEU A 74 3.34 -10.16 12.68
C LEU A 74 3.18 -8.78 12.03
N PHE A 75 2.20 -8.62 11.12
CA PHE A 75 1.93 -7.36 10.45
C PHE A 75 1.46 -6.27 11.44
N ALA A 76 0.58 -6.63 12.38
CA ALA A 76 0.08 -5.72 13.42
C ALA A 76 1.16 -5.35 14.45
N SER A 77 2.12 -6.24 14.72
CA SER A 77 3.22 -5.98 15.66
C SER A 77 4.19 -4.88 15.22
N LYS A 78 4.18 -4.53 13.93
CA LYS A 78 5.09 -3.56 13.31
C LYS A 78 4.32 -2.42 12.69
N LYS A 79 4.96 -1.26 12.56
CA LYS A 79 4.40 -0.13 11.83
C LYS A 79 4.54 -0.37 10.31
N PRO A 80 3.46 -0.62 9.55
CA PRO A 80 3.56 -0.87 8.13
C PRO A 80 3.97 0.39 7.37
N ARG A 81 4.86 0.21 6.38
CA ARG A 81 5.17 1.24 5.40
C ARG A 81 4.05 1.25 4.36
N ARG A 82 3.31 2.34 4.31
CA ARG A 82 2.27 2.55 3.30
C ARG A 82 2.91 2.84 1.95
N TYR A 83 2.23 2.47 0.88
CA TYR A 83 2.61 2.95 -0.44
C TYR A 83 2.31 4.43 -0.49
N GLU A 84 3.36 5.23 -0.66
CA GLU A 84 3.16 6.62 -0.99
C GLU A 84 2.62 6.69 -2.42
N HIS A 85 1.59 7.49 -2.62
CA HIS A 85 1.24 7.93 -3.96
C HIS A 85 2.40 8.79 -4.45
N HIS A 86 3.37 8.16 -5.13
CA HIS A 86 4.25 8.92 -6.02
C HIS A 86 3.31 9.68 -6.94
N GLY A 87 3.35 11.01 -6.86
CA GLY A 87 2.39 11.92 -7.49
C GLY A 87 2.22 11.63 -8.97
N ALA A 88 1.21 12.27 -9.58
CA ALA A 88 0.84 12.11 -10.98
C ALA A 88 2.06 11.80 -11.87
N ILE A 89 1.95 10.78 -12.72
CA ILE A 89 3.00 10.32 -13.67
C ILE A 89 3.66 11.50 -14.40
N ARG A 90 2.91 12.59 -14.57
CA ARG A 90 3.42 13.86 -15.07
C ARG A 90 4.01 14.71 -13.95
N GLY A 91 5.34 14.86 -13.97
CA GLY A 91 6.07 15.84 -13.17
C GLY A 91 5.65 17.29 -13.43
N THR A 92 6.38 18.24 -12.87
CA THR A 92 6.12 19.69 -13.05
C THR A 92 6.05 20.03 -14.54
N PRO A 93 5.05 20.80 -14.98
CA PRO A 93 4.96 21.24 -16.36
C PRO A 93 6.25 21.96 -16.78
N GLY A 94 6.84 21.49 -17.89
CA GLY A 94 8.08 22.03 -18.45
C GLY A 94 7.83 22.76 -19.76
N ARG A 95 8.90 23.29 -20.37
CA ARG A 95 8.83 24.07 -21.64
C ARG A 95 8.15 23.35 -22.80
N TRP A 96 8.04 22.03 -22.76
CA TRP A 96 7.43 21.19 -23.81
C TRP A 96 5.93 20.94 -23.62
N GLU A 97 5.32 21.43 -22.54
CA GLU A 97 3.86 21.31 -22.35
C GLU A 97 3.12 22.24 -23.33
N GLY A 98 2.25 21.68 -24.18
CA GLY A 98 1.60 22.36 -25.29
C GLY A 98 2.16 22.00 -26.67
N GLU A 99 3.46 21.69 -26.78
CA GLU A 99 4.11 21.28 -28.04
C GLU A 99 4.13 19.76 -28.22
N ALA A 100 4.66 19.02 -27.24
CA ALA A 100 4.77 17.56 -27.29
C ALA A 100 3.65 16.84 -26.52
N PHE A 101 3.01 17.54 -25.58
CA PHE A 101 1.94 16.99 -24.74
C PHE A 101 0.76 17.97 -24.69
N PRO A 102 -0.50 17.51 -24.84
CA PRO A 102 -1.66 18.38 -24.71
C PRO A 102 -1.72 19.09 -23.36
N THR A 103 -2.10 20.38 -23.39
CA THR A 103 -2.27 21.24 -22.22
C THR A 103 -3.20 20.57 -21.21
N ARG A 104 -2.81 20.56 -19.93
CA ARG A 104 -3.65 19.94 -18.89
C ARG A 104 -4.95 20.73 -18.76
N GLN A 105 -6.07 20.02 -18.82
CA GLN A 105 -7.34 20.58 -18.38
C GLN A 105 -7.27 20.75 -16.86
N SER A 106 -7.25 22.00 -16.39
CA SER A 106 -7.41 22.28 -14.98
C SER A 106 -8.84 21.86 -14.59
N GLN A 107 -8.97 20.76 -13.86
CA GLN A 107 -10.19 20.54 -13.10
C GLN A 107 -10.20 21.60 -12.01
N VAL A 108 -10.77 22.77 -12.33
CA VAL A 108 -11.16 23.75 -11.33
C VAL A 108 -12.13 23.01 -10.40
N LYS A 109 -11.63 22.64 -9.22
CA LYS A 109 -12.52 22.29 -8.10
C LYS A 109 -13.33 23.55 -7.81
N VAL A 110 -14.52 23.63 -8.40
CA VAL A 110 -15.53 24.57 -7.94
C VAL A 110 -15.85 24.15 -6.51
N LYS A 111 -15.27 24.85 -5.53
CA LYS A 111 -15.84 24.90 -4.18
C LYS A 111 -17.23 25.50 -4.38
N MET A 112 -18.25 24.65 -4.40
CA MET A 112 -19.60 25.11 -4.15
C MET A 112 -19.66 25.42 -2.65
N ASP A 113 -19.55 26.70 -2.32
CA ASP A 113 -19.87 27.20 -0.99
C ASP A 113 -21.36 26.96 -0.76
N ALA A 114 -21.67 25.98 0.09
CA ALA A 114 -23.01 25.73 0.58
C ALA A 114 -23.33 26.78 1.66
N GLU A 115 -23.78 27.97 1.24
CA GLU A 115 -24.36 28.94 2.17
C GLU A 115 -25.57 29.64 1.53
N ALA A 116 -26.72 28.94 1.55
CA ALA A 116 -28.04 29.56 1.43
C ALA A 116 -29.13 28.59 1.90
N VAL A 117 -29.12 28.20 3.18
CA VAL A 117 -30.32 27.67 3.84
C VAL A 117 -30.48 28.41 5.17
N GLY A 118 -31.53 29.24 5.24
CA GLY A 118 -32.08 29.71 6.51
C GLY A 118 -31.85 31.18 6.86
N ARG A 119 -32.43 32.12 6.09
CA ARG A 119 -32.85 33.42 6.67
C ARG A 119 -34.37 33.48 6.78
N VAL A 120 -34.83 33.09 7.97
CA VAL A 120 -35.85 33.79 8.77
C VAL A 120 -37.13 34.19 8.03
N ALA A 121 -38.12 33.29 8.05
CA ALA A 121 -39.53 33.70 8.10
C ALA A 121 -39.89 33.95 9.58
N ARG A 122 -39.80 35.22 9.99
CA ARG A 122 -40.48 35.79 11.16
C ARG A 122 -40.71 37.27 10.87
N GLU A 123 -41.89 37.75 11.27
CA GLU A 123 -42.51 39.06 11.00
C GLU A 123 -43.28 39.08 9.66
N ARG A 124 -44.62 39.18 9.61
CA ARG A 124 -45.63 39.65 10.56
C ARG A 124 -46.93 38.86 10.40
#